data_AF-A0A2E1ZH05-F1
#
_entry.id   AF-A0A2E1ZH05-F1
#
_cell.length_a   1.000
_cell.length_b   1.000
_cell.length_c   1.000
_cell.angle_alpha   90.00
_cell.angle_beta   90.00
_cell.angle_gamma   90.00
#
_symmetry.space_group_name_H-M   'P 1'
#
loop_
_entity.id
_entity.type
_entity.pdbx_description
1 polymer ?
#
loop_
_entity_poly.entity_id
_entity_poly.type
_entity_poly.pdbx_seq_one_letter_code
_entity_poly.pdbx_strand_id
1 'polypeptide(L)'
;MKKLLLLLISFLISNLILSQCNGRYETEIFNSVNKTTVNYSDVYNDNSHKMDIYTADGDTEINRPVILYLHGGSFYGGDKAMIDCVDFCESMAKRGYVTASLNYRLATNIIGFLTSNETQYETVLKAVYDAKAAVRYFRKDFANGDTYGIDPNTIFAGGYSAGGVIAIHQAYIDNIIDLPSIATDNNGNSFNVQSIANNVGGTYAIEGDAGNYAYSSEISGVISFAGGINDISWIDSDDEPLVSIQGTNDLTVSYNCGPGLNNALVLTLCGSAEMHPQADLVGIINETLTFNGEGHSWAANGNINPKFIQAIDFTSDFLFPLLPCNNTTEIVELPEEERQLIDIVNVLGKSSDFVANSPLFYIYSDGSIKRKIVVE
;
A
#
# COMPACT_ATOMS: atom_id res chain seq x y z
N MET A 1 -29.17 -31.00 -4.79
CA MET A 1 -27.98 -31.01 -5.68
C MET A 1 -27.31 -29.64 -5.77
N LYS A 2 -28.00 -28.52 -6.10
CA LYS A 2 -27.38 -27.18 -6.13
C LYS A 2 -26.73 -26.72 -4.82
N LYS A 3 -27.36 -26.96 -3.66
CA LYS A 3 -26.77 -26.64 -2.33
C LYS A 3 -25.53 -27.48 -1.99
N LEU A 4 -25.52 -28.76 -2.38
CA LEU A 4 -24.38 -29.67 -2.14
C LEU A 4 -23.17 -29.32 -3.05
N LEU A 5 -23.46 -28.86 -4.28
CA LEU A 5 -22.43 -28.37 -5.20
C LEU A 5 -21.81 -27.05 -4.71
N LEU A 6 -22.63 -26.13 -4.17
CA LEU A 6 -22.13 -24.88 -3.57
C LEU A 6 -21.22 -25.12 -2.35
N LEU A 7 -21.61 -26.06 -1.49
CA LEU A 7 -20.82 -26.49 -0.32
C LEU A 7 -19.49 -27.13 -0.72
N LEU A 8 -19.49 -28.00 -1.75
CA LEU A 8 -18.25 -28.59 -2.26
C LEU A 8 -17.32 -27.54 -2.88
N ILE A 9 -17.87 -26.58 -3.63
CA ILE A 9 -17.09 -25.49 -4.24
C ILE A 9 -16.48 -24.58 -3.15
N SER A 10 -17.26 -24.22 -2.13
CA SER A 10 -16.76 -23.42 -0.99
C SER A 10 -15.66 -24.15 -0.22
N PHE A 11 -15.78 -25.46 0.00
CA PHE A 11 -14.76 -26.27 0.68
C PHE A 11 -13.48 -26.46 -0.17
N LEU A 12 -13.58 -26.49 -1.50
CA LEU A 12 -12.42 -26.54 -2.39
C LEU A 12 -11.67 -25.20 -2.44
N ILE A 13 -12.38 -24.08 -2.44
CA ILE A 13 -11.78 -22.73 -2.42
C ILE A 13 -11.04 -22.47 -1.11
N SER A 14 -11.61 -22.86 0.03
CA SER A 14 -10.96 -22.67 1.34
C SER A 14 -9.68 -23.49 1.50
N ASN A 15 -9.61 -24.71 0.94
CA ASN A 15 -8.40 -25.55 1.00
C ASN A 15 -7.26 -25.00 0.12
N LEU A 16 -7.57 -24.35 -1.01
CA LEU A 16 -6.53 -23.72 -1.86
C LEU A 16 -5.91 -22.50 -1.19
N ILE A 17 -6.70 -21.70 -0.49
CA ILE A 17 -6.23 -20.50 0.25
C ILE A 17 -5.34 -20.90 1.44
N LEU A 18 -5.76 -21.91 2.23
CA LEU A 18 -4.97 -22.42 3.37
C LEU A 18 -3.67 -23.11 2.97
N SER A 19 -3.60 -23.69 1.77
CA SER A 19 -2.41 -24.39 1.29
C SER A 19 -1.26 -23.47 0.91
N GLN A 20 -1.50 -22.17 0.74
CA GLN A 20 -0.45 -21.24 0.29
C GLN A 20 0.58 -20.95 1.39
N CYS A 21 0.20 -20.91 2.66
CA CYS A 21 1.06 -20.39 3.75
C CYS A 21 1.71 -21.45 4.63
N ASN A 22 1.75 -22.70 4.19
CA ASN A 22 2.40 -23.81 4.89
C ASN A 22 3.95 -23.72 4.79
N GLY A 23 4.55 -22.76 5.50
CA GLY A 23 5.99 -22.45 5.49
C GLY A 23 6.46 -21.56 4.32
N ARG A 24 5.53 -21.14 3.45
CA ARG A 24 5.75 -20.12 2.42
C ARG A 24 5.66 -18.72 3.03
N TYR A 25 6.26 -17.74 2.37
CA TYR A 25 6.26 -16.31 2.72
C TYR A 25 7.02 -15.94 3.99
N GLU A 26 7.24 -16.87 4.91
CA GLU A 26 8.05 -16.65 6.13
C GLU A 26 9.55 -16.90 5.91
N THR A 27 9.93 -17.89 5.12
CA THR A 27 11.33 -18.29 4.91
C THR A 27 11.62 -18.60 3.45
N GLU A 28 12.89 -18.54 3.06
CA GLU A 28 13.29 -18.85 1.69
C GLU A 28 13.09 -20.35 1.41
N ILE A 29 12.19 -20.67 0.48
CA ILE A 29 11.89 -22.03 0.04
C ILE A 29 12.33 -22.31 -1.40
N PHE A 30 12.73 -21.27 -2.13
CA PHE A 30 13.28 -21.35 -3.48
C PHE A 30 14.77 -20.97 -3.48
N ASN A 31 15.54 -21.58 -4.38
CA ASN A 31 16.99 -21.38 -4.45
C ASN A 31 17.40 -20.24 -5.40
N SER A 32 16.55 -19.88 -6.36
CA SER A 32 16.84 -18.88 -7.39
C SER A 32 15.57 -18.18 -7.86
N VAL A 33 15.77 -17.06 -8.56
CA VAL A 33 14.69 -16.21 -9.07
C VAL A 33 14.96 -15.85 -10.53
N ASN A 34 13.89 -15.62 -11.28
CA ASN A 34 13.91 -14.99 -12.58
C ASN A 34 13.65 -13.49 -12.43
N LYS A 35 14.30 -12.67 -13.27
CA LYS A 35 14.13 -11.22 -13.32
C LYS A 35 13.70 -10.76 -14.71
N THR A 36 12.57 -10.06 -14.78
CA THR A 36 12.06 -9.46 -16.02
C THR A 36 11.92 -7.95 -15.89
N THR A 37 12.53 -7.19 -16.80
CA THR A 37 12.39 -5.73 -16.84
C THR A 37 11.21 -5.32 -17.71
N VAL A 38 10.33 -4.46 -17.19
CA VAL A 38 9.15 -3.97 -17.91
C VAL A 38 9.01 -2.45 -17.80
N ASN A 39 8.20 -1.87 -18.71
CA ASN A 39 7.68 -0.52 -18.57
C ASN A 39 6.35 -0.59 -17.82
N TYR A 40 6.23 0.05 -16.66
CA TYR A 40 4.98 -0.04 -15.89
C TYR A 40 3.97 1.04 -16.26
N SER A 41 4.37 2.13 -16.94
CA SER A 41 3.45 3.17 -17.41
C SER A 41 2.85 2.85 -18.78
N ASP A 42 1.61 3.30 -19.06
CA ASP A 42 1.05 3.36 -20.41
C ASP A 42 0.99 4.79 -20.97
N VAL A 43 1.55 5.77 -20.24
CA VAL A 43 1.68 7.17 -20.63
C VAL A 43 3.13 7.49 -21.01
N TYR A 44 4.08 7.00 -20.22
CA TYR A 44 5.51 7.23 -20.39
C TYR A 44 6.22 5.99 -20.94
N ASN A 45 7.25 6.21 -21.75
CA ASN A 45 8.17 5.17 -22.21
C ASN A 45 9.61 5.67 -22.10
N ASP A 46 10.12 5.67 -20.87
CA ASP A 46 11.44 6.16 -20.49
C ASP A 46 12.10 5.21 -19.47
N ASN A 47 13.23 5.63 -18.90
CA ASN A 47 13.94 4.85 -17.87
C ASN A 47 13.37 5.05 -16.45
N SER A 48 12.67 6.17 -16.21
CA SER A 48 12.06 6.48 -14.92
C SER A 48 10.90 5.54 -14.65
N HIS A 49 10.18 5.09 -15.68
CA HIS A 49 9.01 4.21 -15.54
C HIS A 49 9.31 2.74 -15.85
N LYS A 50 10.52 2.28 -15.48
CA LYS A 50 10.94 0.88 -15.56
C LYS A 50 10.96 0.21 -14.21
N MET A 51 10.61 -1.07 -14.17
CA MET A 51 10.80 -1.92 -13.00
C MET A 51 11.35 -3.29 -13.38
N ASP A 52 12.08 -3.90 -12.45
CA ASP A 52 12.53 -5.28 -12.50
C ASP A 52 11.62 -6.12 -11.61
N ILE A 53 10.89 -7.05 -12.21
CA ILE A 53 10.00 -7.99 -11.52
C ILE A 53 10.77 -9.28 -11.25
N TYR A 54 10.72 -9.75 -10.00
CA TYR A 54 11.37 -10.96 -9.53
C TYR A 54 10.32 -12.00 -9.16
N THR A 55 10.49 -13.21 -9.68
CA THR A 55 9.64 -14.37 -9.37
C THR A 55 10.53 -15.57 -9.08
N ALA A 56 10.19 -16.38 -8.08
CA ALA A 56 10.91 -17.63 -7.82
C ALA A 56 10.89 -18.59 -9.00
N ASP A 57 12.04 -19.22 -9.28
CA ASP A 57 12.16 -20.22 -10.35
C ASP A 57 11.39 -21.50 -10.00
N GLY A 58 10.55 -21.95 -10.93
CA GLY A 58 9.75 -23.18 -10.77
C GLY A 58 8.59 -23.06 -9.78
N ASP A 59 8.31 -21.86 -9.30
CA ASP A 59 7.13 -21.59 -8.49
C ASP A 59 5.85 -21.67 -9.35
N THR A 60 4.90 -22.49 -8.90
CA THR A 60 3.67 -22.81 -9.65
C THR A 60 2.42 -22.21 -9.01
N GLU A 61 2.57 -21.48 -7.91
CA GLU A 61 1.46 -20.80 -7.24
C GLU A 61 0.96 -19.61 -8.08
N ILE A 62 -0.36 -19.39 -8.08
CA ILE A 62 -1.03 -18.45 -9.01
C ILE A 62 -1.81 -17.33 -8.32
N ASN A 63 -1.79 -17.23 -6.99
CA ASN A 63 -2.29 -16.04 -6.28
C ASN A 63 -1.23 -15.58 -5.29
N ARG A 64 -0.13 -15.03 -5.81
CA ARG A 64 1.02 -14.63 -4.99
C ARG A 64 0.94 -13.15 -4.61
N PRO A 65 1.05 -12.79 -3.32
CA PRO A 65 1.16 -11.40 -2.90
C PRO A 65 2.34 -10.69 -3.58
N VAL A 66 2.15 -9.40 -3.86
CA VAL A 66 3.16 -8.56 -4.51
C VAL A 66 3.83 -7.63 -3.49
N ILE A 67 5.14 -7.41 -3.62
CA ILE A 67 5.84 -6.35 -2.89
C ILE A 67 6.58 -5.43 -3.86
N LEU A 68 6.20 -4.16 -3.91
CA LEU A 68 6.99 -3.12 -4.57
C LEU A 68 8.07 -2.63 -3.61
N TYR A 69 9.30 -2.52 -4.08
CA TYR A 69 10.43 -1.99 -3.30
C TYR A 69 11.13 -0.85 -4.04
N LEU A 70 11.14 0.33 -3.44
CA LEU A 70 11.67 1.55 -4.03
C LEU A 70 13.05 1.88 -3.49
N HIS A 71 13.94 2.30 -4.40
CA HIS A 71 15.32 2.62 -4.05
C HIS A 71 15.45 3.93 -3.27
N GLY A 72 16.54 4.04 -2.51
CA GLY A 72 16.95 5.31 -1.89
C GLY A 72 17.62 6.27 -2.86
N GLY A 73 18.13 7.40 -2.35
CA GLY A 73 18.88 8.37 -3.17
C GLY A 73 18.34 9.80 -3.13
N SER A 74 17.63 10.15 -2.06
CA SER A 74 17.23 11.55 -1.75
C SER A 74 16.39 12.22 -2.84
N PHE A 75 15.68 11.44 -3.66
CA PHE A 75 14.87 11.90 -4.80
C PHE A 75 15.63 12.55 -5.97
N TYR A 76 16.96 12.63 -5.95
CA TYR A 76 17.76 13.14 -7.07
C TYR A 76 18.81 12.13 -7.57
N GLY A 77 18.79 10.92 -7.04
CA GLY A 77 19.64 9.83 -7.47
C GLY A 77 19.02 8.48 -7.17
N GLY A 78 19.65 7.47 -7.73
CA GLY A 78 19.36 6.08 -7.48
C GLY A 78 18.86 5.31 -8.68
N ASP A 79 18.72 3.99 -8.50
CA ASP A 79 18.24 3.08 -9.53
C ASP A 79 17.72 1.80 -8.88
N LYS A 80 16.72 1.17 -9.50
CA LYS A 80 16.14 -0.12 -9.12
C LYS A 80 17.16 -1.26 -9.01
N ALA A 81 18.34 -1.12 -9.62
CA ALA A 81 19.43 -2.09 -9.56
C ALA A 81 20.40 -1.87 -8.38
N MET A 82 20.10 -0.97 -7.43
CA MET A 82 20.87 -0.88 -6.19
C MET A 82 20.88 -2.21 -5.43
N ILE A 83 21.97 -2.46 -4.72
CA ILE A 83 22.21 -3.75 -4.06
C ILE A 83 21.13 -4.09 -3.02
N ASP A 84 20.67 -3.12 -2.23
CA ASP A 84 19.61 -3.31 -1.25
C ASP A 84 18.29 -3.67 -1.91
N CYS A 85 17.97 -3.05 -3.06
CA CYS A 85 16.75 -3.36 -3.80
C CYS A 85 16.78 -4.75 -4.40
N VAL A 86 17.91 -5.14 -5.00
CA VAL A 86 18.11 -6.49 -5.54
C VAL A 86 18.03 -7.52 -4.42
N ASP A 87 18.80 -7.34 -3.34
CA ASP A 87 18.84 -8.28 -2.23
C ASP A 87 17.48 -8.43 -1.53
N PHE A 88 16.74 -7.34 -1.33
CA PHE A 88 15.38 -7.39 -0.79
C PHE A 88 14.44 -8.18 -1.71
N CYS A 89 14.42 -7.82 -3.00
CA CYS A 89 13.53 -8.43 -3.96
C CYS A 89 13.83 -9.91 -4.15
N GLU A 90 15.11 -10.30 -4.25
CA GLU A 90 15.48 -11.71 -4.36
C GLU A 90 15.11 -12.50 -3.11
N SER A 91 15.35 -11.96 -1.91
CA SER A 91 15.01 -12.68 -0.67
C SER A 91 13.50 -12.89 -0.55
N MET A 92 12.70 -11.83 -0.73
CA MET A 92 11.24 -11.94 -0.65
C MET A 92 10.67 -12.80 -1.79
N ALA A 93 11.21 -12.72 -3.01
CA ALA A 93 10.79 -13.61 -4.09
C ALA A 93 11.11 -15.08 -3.78
N LYS A 94 12.25 -15.39 -3.14
CA LYS A 94 12.58 -16.75 -2.67
C LYS A 94 11.70 -17.23 -1.52
N ARG A 95 11.03 -16.33 -0.79
CA ARG A 95 9.96 -16.68 0.15
C ARG A 95 8.63 -16.98 -0.55
N GLY A 96 8.50 -16.67 -1.84
CA GLY A 96 7.33 -16.96 -2.67
C GLY A 96 6.49 -15.73 -3.03
N TYR A 97 6.93 -14.52 -2.69
CA TYR A 97 6.31 -13.30 -3.19
C TYR A 97 6.61 -13.10 -4.68
N VAL A 98 5.80 -12.31 -5.36
CA VAL A 98 6.26 -11.59 -6.55
C VAL A 98 6.77 -10.24 -6.06
N THR A 99 7.97 -9.85 -6.44
CA THR A 99 8.46 -8.51 -6.04
C THR A 99 8.84 -7.68 -7.25
N ALA A 100 8.85 -6.37 -7.08
CA ALA A 100 9.34 -5.47 -8.10
C ALA A 100 10.16 -4.34 -7.51
N SER A 101 11.37 -4.17 -8.03
CA SER A 101 12.17 -2.99 -7.80
C SER A 101 11.95 -2.01 -8.95
N LEU A 102 11.54 -0.78 -8.65
CA LEU A 102 11.19 0.21 -9.69
C LEU A 102 12.03 1.49 -9.60
N ASN A 103 12.31 2.04 -10.78
CA ASN A 103 12.70 3.44 -10.90
C ASN A 103 11.46 4.32 -10.74
N TYR A 104 11.68 5.60 -10.48
CA TYR A 104 10.66 6.64 -10.43
C TYR A 104 11.28 7.98 -10.87
N ARG A 105 10.46 8.99 -11.14
CA ARG A 105 10.94 10.31 -11.55
C ARG A 105 11.76 10.96 -10.43
N LEU A 106 12.99 11.33 -10.78
CA LEU A 106 13.93 12.03 -9.92
C LEU A 106 13.97 13.53 -10.23
N ALA A 107 14.37 14.34 -9.26
CA ALA A 107 14.64 15.75 -9.45
C ALA A 107 15.78 15.94 -10.47
N THR A 108 15.46 16.64 -11.56
CA THR A 108 16.45 17.01 -12.60
C THR A 108 17.26 18.25 -12.22
N ASN A 109 16.74 19.09 -11.33
CA ASN A 109 17.42 20.25 -10.77
C ASN A 109 17.67 20.04 -9.26
N ILE A 110 18.84 19.48 -8.94
CA ILE A 110 19.24 19.17 -7.56
C ILE A 110 19.29 20.43 -6.68
N ILE A 111 19.78 21.56 -7.22
CA ILE A 111 19.86 22.82 -6.46
C ILE A 111 18.44 23.31 -6.13
N GLY A 112 17.52 23.25 -7.09
CA GLY A 112 16.13 23.60 -6.88
C GLY A 112 15.49 22.70 -5.82
N PHE A 113 15.69 21.38 -5.92
CA PHE A 113 15.20 20.45 -4.91
C PHE A 113 15.76 20.75 -3.52
N LEU A 114 17.05 21.04 -3.38
CA LEU A 114 17.65 21.31 -2.07
C LEU A 114 17.35 22.70 -1.50
N THR A 115 16.70 23.60 -2.25
CA THR A 115 16.46 24.99 -1.82
C THR A 115 15.01 25.46 -1.93
N SER A 116 14.12 24.70 -2.57
CA SER A 116 12.70 25.05 -2.76
C SER A 116 11.78 23.94 -2.26
N ASN A 117 10.98 24.23 -1.23
CA ASN A 117 9.99 23.26 -0.72
C ASN A 117 8.89 22.98 -1.76
N GLU A 118 8.51 23.95 -2.60
CA GLU A 118 7.59 23.73 -3.71
C GLU A 118 8.13 22.66 -4.69
N THR A 119 9.41 22.78 -5.07
CA THR A 119 10.08 21.77 -5.92
C THR A 119 10.21 20.41 -5.22
N GLN A 120 10.40 20.40 -3.90
CA GLN A 120 10.43 19.16 -3.12
C GLN A 120 9.07 18.46 -3.16
N TYR A 121 7.97 19.16 -2.85
CA TYR A 121 6.62 18.60 -2.95
C TYR A 121 6.33 18.09 -4.37
N GLU A 122 6.62 18.89 -5.40
CA GLU A 122 6.41 18.48 -6.79
C GLU A 122 7.19 17.19 -7.14
N THR A 123 8.44 17.08 -6.70
CA THR A 123 9.28 15.91 -6.97
C THR A 123 8.79 14.67 -6.22
N VAL A 124 8.48 14.81 -4.94
CA VAL A 124 8.01 13.69 -4.09
C VAL A 124 6.66 13.19 -4.61
N LEU A 125 5.72 14.09 -4.95
CA LEU A 125 4.42 13.71 -5.50
C LEU A 125 4.55 12.99 -6.85
N LYS A 126 5.45 13.45 -7.74
CA LYS A 126 5.76 12.71 -8.98
C LYS A 126 6.21 11.28 -8.70
N ALA A 127 7.12 11.09 -7.76
CA ALA A 127 7.61 9.77 -7.39
C ALA A 127 6.52 8.88 -6.77
N VAL A 128 5.66 9.44 -5.90
CA VAL A 128 4.50 8.74 -5.32
C VAL A 128 3.53 8.29 -6.41
N TYR A 129 3.23 9.16 -7.36
CA TYR A 129 2.33 8.86 -8.48
C TYR A 129 2.88 7.80 -9.42
N ASP A 130 4.19 7.74 -9.58
CA ASP A 130 4.87 6.69 -10.34
C ASP A 130 4.71 5.32 -9.65
N ALA A 131 4.84 5.29 -8.32
CA ALA A 131 4.64 4.09 -7.51
C ALA A 131 3.17 3.61 -7.56
N LYS A 132 2.20 4.54 -7.47
CA LYS A 132 0.76 4.24 -7.71
C LYS A 132 0.53 3.61 -9.08
N ALA A 133 1.20 4.10 -10.14
CA ALA A 133 1.07 3.51 -11.47
C ALA A 133 1.66 2.10 -11.59
N ALA A 134 2.70 1.77 -10.82
CA ALA A 134 3.27 0.43 -10.75
C ALA A 134 2.33 -0.57 -10.06
N VAL A 135 1.62 -0.16 -9.00
CA VAL A 135 0.53 -0.97 -8.41
C VAL A 135 -0.54 -1.27 -9.47
N ARG A 136 -0.98 -0.22 -10.19
CA ARG A 136 -1.97 -0.36 -11.25
C ARG A 136 -1.49 -1.26 -12.40
N TYR A 137 -0.20 -1.28 -12.70
CA TYR A 137 0.37 -2.18 -13.69
C TYR A 137 0.15 -3.65 -13.32
N PHE A 138 0.39 -4.04 -12.07
CA PHE A 138 0.18 -5.42 -11.62
C PHE A 138 -1.28 -5.84 -11.74
N ARG A 139 -2.21 -4.99 -11.31
CA ARG A 139 -3.66 -5.26 -11.47
C ARG A 139 -4.08 -5.32 -12.95
N LYS A 140 -3.47 -4.51 -13.80
CA LYS A 140 -3.65 -4.57 -15.26
C LYS A 140 -3.11 -5.87 -15.85
N ASP A 141 -1.93 -6.32 -15.44
CA ASP A 141 -1.37 -7.60 -15.88
C ASP A 141 -2.28 -8.77 -15.48
N PHE A 142 -2.73 -8.79 -14.22
CA PHE A 142 -3.69 -9.78 -13.71
C PHE A 142 -4.95 -9.85 -14.58
N ALA A 143 -5.57 -8.70 -14.87
CA ALA A 143 -6.76 -8.65 -15.72
C ALA A 143 -6.52 -9.08 -17.18
N ASN A 144 -5.27 -9.04 -17.65
CA ASN A 144 -4.88 -9.37 -19.03
C ASN A 144 -4.21 -10.74 -19.17
N GLY A 145 -4.43 -11.64 -18.21
CA GLY A 145 -3.96 -13.02 -18.28
C GLY A 145 -2.96 -13.41 -17.21
N ASP A 146 -2.64 -12.50 -16.29
CA ASP A 146 -1.87 -12.76 -15.07
C ASP A 146 -0.53 -13.45 -15.35
N THR A 147 0.34 -12.73 -16.06
CA THR A 147 1.66 -13.22 -16.48
C THR A 147 2.48 -13.68 -15.28
N TYR A 148 2.29 -13.04 -14.13
CA TYR A 148 3.08 -13.26 -12.92
C TYR A 148 2.35 -14.05 -11.84
N GLY A 149 1.15 -14.61 -12.07
CA GLY A 149 0.45 -15.43 -11.08
C GLY A 149 0.24 -14.72 -9.74
N ILE A 150 -0.22 -13.46 -9.76
CA ILE A 150 -0.32 -12.60 -8.58
C ILE A 150 -1.69 -12.68 -7.91
N ASP A 151 -1.74 -12.32 -6.64
CA ASP A 151 -2.99 -11.88 -5.99
C ASP A 151 -3.13 -10.36 -6.16
N PRO A 152 -4.12 -9.86 -6.93
CA PRO A 152 -4.29 -8.42 -7.15
C PRO A 152 -4.82 -7.67 -5.92
N ASN A 153 -5.25 -8.40 -4.87
CA ASN A 153 -5.80 -7.83 -3.64
C ASN A 153 -4.74 -7.67 -2.54
N THR A 154 -3.58 -8.32 -2.69
CA THR A 154 -2.50 -8.28 -1.70
C THR A 154 -1.24 -7.70 -2.33
N ILE A 155 -1.10 -6.38 -2.27
CA ILE A 155 0.04 -5.64 -2.82
C ILE A 155 0.60 -4.73 -1.73
N PHE A 156 1.82 -4.99 -1.30
CA PHE A 156 2.55 -4.13 -0.37
C PHE A 156 3.47 -3.17 -1.13
N ALA A 157 3.72 -2.01 -0.53
CA ALA A 157 4.73 -1.07 -1.02
C ALA A 157 5.77 -0.81 0.06
N GLY A 158 7.02 -0.70 -0.34
CA GLY A 158 8.12 -0.49 0.57
C GLY A 158 9.33 0.17 -0.07
N GLY A 159 10.33 0.48 0.74
CA GLY A 159 11.60 0.94 0.22
C GLY A 159 12.55 1.45 1.28
N TYR A 160 13.74 1.82 0.83
CA TYR A 160 14.79 2.38 1.67
C TYR A 160 14.91 3.89 1.47
N SER A 161 15.05 4.66 2.56
CA SER A 161 15.29 6.11 2.53
C SER A 161 14.17 6.82 1.75
N ALA A 162 14.49 7.53 0.66
CA ALA A 162 13.51 8.13 -0.24
C ALA A 162 12.44 7.12 -0.72
N GLY A 163 12.80 5.86 -0.95
CA GLY A 163 11.84 4.81 -1.30
C GLY A 163 10.85 4.49 -0.17
N GLY A 164 11.32 4.51 1.08
CA GLY A 164 10.45 4.36 2.26
C GLY A 164 9.51 5.55 2.43
N VAL A 165 10.01 6.77 2.19
CA VAL A 165 9.18 7.98 2.12
C VAL A 165 8.08 7.82 1.06
N ILE A 166 8.42 7.35 -0.15
CA ILE A 166 7.44 7.12 -1.22
C ILE A 166 6.38 6.09 -0.80
N ALA A 167 6.79 4.96 -0.23
CA ALA A 167 5.86 3.93 0.21
C ALA A 167 4.85 4.45 1.25
N ILE A 168 5.32 5.19 2.25
CA ILE A 168 4.48 5.84 3.26
C ILE A 168 3.53 6.87 2.61
N HIS A 169 4.06 7.75 1.77
CA HIS A 169 3.25 8.82 1.16
C HIS A 169 2.28 8.29 0.10
N GLN A 170 2.54 7.13 -0.50
CA GLN A 170 1.60 6.48 -1.39
C GLN A 170 0.36 5.98 -0.65
N ALA A 171 0.59 5.43 0.54
CA ALA A 171 -0.43 4.91 1.43
C ALA A 171 -1.28 6.06 1.99
N TYR A 172 -0.62 6.99 2.69
CA TYR A 172 -1.29 7.95 3.58
C TYR A 172 -1.56 9.32 2.91
N ILE A 173 -1.47 9.38 1.57
CA ILE A 173 -1.98 10.51 0.77
C ILE A 173 -2.99 9.93 -0.21
N ASP A 174 -4.09 9.46 0.36
CA ASP A 174 -5.23 8.89 -0.32
C ASP A 174 -6.37 9.92 -0.47
N ASN A 175 -6.24 11.09 0.19
CA ASN A 175 -7.09 12.24 0.04
C ASN A 175 -6.31 13.52 -0.26
N ILE A 176 -6.93 14.44 -1.02
CA ILE A 176 -6.31 15.76 -1.26
C ILE A 176 -6.25 16.61 0.01
N ILE A 177 -7.08 16.30 1.01
CA ILE A 177 -7.18 17.05 2.27
C ILE A 177 -5.95 16.79 3.16
N ASP A 178 -5.28 15.64 3.03
CA ASP A 178 -4.06 15.33 3.78
C ASP A 178 -3.00 16.37 3.45
N LEU A 179 -2.87 16.71 2.17
CA LEU A 179 -1.95 17.76 1.74
C LEU A 179 -2.39 19.15 2.22
N PRO A 180 -1.49 19.95 2.80
CA PRO A 180 -1.84 21.28 3.29
C PRO A 180 -2.21 22.21 2.13
N SER A 181 -3.34 22.90 2.24
CA SER A 181 -3.76 23.89 1.23
C SER A 181 -2.82 25.11 1.19
N ILE A 182 -2.05 25.35 2.25
CA ILE A 182 -1.02 26.38 2.31
C ILE A 182 0.17 25.87 3.11
N ALA A 183 1.36 25.95 2.52
CA ALA A 183 2.63 25.72 3.18
C ALA A 183 3.49 26.98 3.06
N THR A 184 4.35 27.23 4.04
CA THR A 184 5.28 28.37 4.04
C THR A 184 6.71 27.83 4.11
N ASP A 185 7.53 28.23 3.14
CA ASP A 185 8.95 27.87 3.12
C ASP A 185 9.76 28.62 4.19
N ASN A 186 11.02 28.23 4.36
CA ASN A 186 11.93 28.87 5.32
C ASN A 186 12.24 30.35 5.01
N ASN A 187 11.91 30.84 3.81
CA ASN A 187 12.08 32.23 3.40
C ASN A 187 10.80 33.06 3.62
N GLY A 188 9.72 32.45 4.12
CA GLY A 188 8.42 33.10 4.34
C GLY A 188 7.53 33.15 3.11
N ASN A 189 7.89 32.49 2.01
CA ASN A 189 7.03 32.38 0.83
C ASN A 189 5.96 31.32 1.06
N SER A 190 4.71 31.66 0.77
CA SER A 190 3.60 30.71 0.87
C SER A 190 3.18 30.19 -0.49
N PHE A 191 2.88 28.90 -0.57
CA PHE A 191 2.42 28.20 -1.76
C PHE A 191 1.36 27.15 -1.40
N ASN A 192 0.62 26.65 -2.38
CA ASN A 192 -0.49 25.72 -2.17
C ASN A 192 -0.11 24.31 -2.61
N VAL A 193 0.03 23.37 -1.66
CA VAL A 193 0.47 22.00 -1.94
C VAL A 193 -0.59 21.20 -2.69
N GLN A 194 -1.88 21.40 -2.37
CA GLN A 194 -2.98 20.78 -3.11
C GLN A 194 -2.99 21.21 -4.57
N SER A 195 -2.64 22.47 -4.87
CA SER A 195 -2.48 22.92 -6.25
C SER A 195 -1.30 22.25 -6.95
N ILE A 196 -0.18 22.02 -6.26
CA ILE A 196 0.96 21.27 -6.81
C ILE A 196 0.51 19.84 -7.13
N ALA A 197 -0.15 19.16 -6.20
CA ALA A 197 -0.66 17.80 -6.38
C ALA A 197 -1.61 17.67 -7.59
N ASN A 198 -2.57 18.60 -7.70
CA ASN A 198 -3.49 18.65 -8.84
C ASN A 198 -2.79 18.99 -10.15
N ASN A 199 -1.78 19.86 -10.14
CA ASN A 199 -1.02 20.19 -11.35
C ASN A 199 -0.14 19.02 -11.82
N VAL A 200 0.49 18.31 -10.88
CA VAL A 200 1.31 17.13 -11.18
C VAL A 200 0.44 15.99 -11.70
N GLY A 201 -0.67 15.67 -11.04
CA GLY A 201 -1.53 14.56 -11.47
C GLY A 201 -2.52 14.90 -12.59
N GLY A 202 -2.66 16.19 -12.91
CA GLY A 202 -3.55 16.68 -13.95
C GLY A 202 -5.00 16.24 -13.73
N THR A 203 -5.58 15.60 -14.75
CA THR A 203 -6.98 15.14 -14.74
C THR A 203 -7.29 14.15 -13.60
N TYR A 204 -6.28 13.45 -13.08
CA TYR A 204 -6.46 12.39 -12.08
C TYR A 204 -6.03 12.81 -10.67
N ALA A 205 -5.65 14.08 -10.46
CA ALA A 205 -5.30 14.63 -9.15
C ALA A 205 -4.31 13.73 -8.37
N ILE A 206 -4.65 13.27 -7.16
CA ILE A 206 -3.79 12.45 -6.30
C ILE A 206 -3.53 11.02 -6.82
N GLU A 207 -4.22 10.58 -7.88
CA GLU A 207 -3.90 9.32 -8.58
C GLU A 207 -2.72 9.46 -9.55
N GLY A 208 -2.35 10.70 -9.87
CA GLY A 208 -1.16 11.02 -10.63
C GLY A 208 -1.29 10.96 -12.15
N ASP A 209 -0.16 11.15 -12.84
CA ASP A 209 -0.08 11.30 -14.30
C ASP A 209 0.60 10.10 -15.02
N ALA A 210 0.98 9.05 -14.28
CA ALA A 210 1.76 7.92 -14.79
C ALA A 210 0.96 6.74 -15.37
N GLY A 211 -0.37 6.84 -15.48
CA GLY A 211 -1.17 5.90 -16.29
C GLY A 211 -1.80 4.72 -15.55
N ASN A 212 -2.38 3.80 -16.33
CA ASN A 212 -3.14 2.61 -15.92
C ASN A 212 -4.41 2.88 -15.08
N TYR A 213 -5.08 4.02 -15.28
CA TYR A 213 -6.18 4.52 -14.43
C TYR A 213 -7.46 3.66 -14.34
N ALA A 214 -7.57 2.60 -15.13
CA ALA A 214 -8.69 1.66 -15.03
C ALA A 214 -8.57 0.70 -13.84
N TYR A 215 -7.46 0.76 -13.09
CA TYR A 215 -7.15 -0.14 -11.98
C TYR A 215 -6.86 0.67 -10.71
N SER A 216 -7.17 0.10 -9.54
CA SER A 216 -6.89 0.73 -8.24
C SER A 216 -5.37 0.85 -8.00
N SER A 217 -4.95 1.88 -7.27
CA SER A 217 -3.57 2.07 -6.79
C SER A 217 -3.39 1.73 -5.30
N GLU A 218 -4.46 1.32 -4.61
CA GLU A 218 -4.47 0.96 -3.18
C GLU A 218 -3.48 -0.17 -2.87
N ILE A 219 -2.92 -0.17 -1.66
CA ILE A 219 -2.03 -1.20 -1.18
C ILE A 219 -2.61 -1.89 0.06
N SER A 220 -1.90 -2.90 0.56
CA SER A 220 -2.33 -3.71 1.71
C SER A 220 -1.48 -3.47 2.95
N GLY A 221 -0.44 -2.64 2.84
CA GLY A 221 0.50 -2.34 3.91
C GLY A 221 1.80 -1.72 3.41
N VAL A 222 2.51 -1.08 4.34
CA VAL A 222 3.69 -0.25 4.10
C VAL A 222 4.92 -0.84 4.78
N ILE A 223 6.04 -0.87 4.05
CA ILE A 223 7.35 -1.31 4.55
C ILE A 223 8.34 -0.13 4.47
N SER A 224 8.71 0.44 5.61
CA SER A 224 9.60 1.60 5.69
C SER A 224 10.98 1.23 6.22
N PHE A 225 12.00 1.21 5.36
CA PHE A 225 13.40 1.05 5.78
C PHE A 225 14.03 2.44 5.84
N ALA A 226 14.20 3.00 7.04
CA ALA A 226 14.69 4.38 7.24
C ALA A 226 13.91 5.44 6.41
N GLY A 227 12.60 5.24 6.26
CA GLY A 227 11.68 6.21 5.68
C GLY A 227 11.09 7.16 6.73
N GLY A 228 10.18 8.02 6.29
CA GLY A 228 9.49 8.96 7.16
C GLY A 228 8.38 9.71 6.43
N ILE A 229 7.53 10.38 7.20
CA ILE A 229 6.38 11.13 6.72
C ILE A 229 6.60 12.64 6.87
N ASN A 230 6.07 13.47 5.97
CA ASN A 230 6.25 14.92 6.10
C ASN A 230 5.36 15.53 7.19
N ASP A 231 4.15 15.01 7.37
CA ASP A 231 3.23 15.41 8.42
C ASP A 231 2.61 14.16 9.05
N ILE A 232 2.72 14.02 10.37
CA ILE A 232 2.18 12.88 11.10
C ILE A 232 0.66 12.82 11.06
N SER A 233 -0.02 13.95 10.83
CA SER A 233 -1.48 14.00 10.81
C SER A 233 -2.11 13.33 9.60
N TRP A 234 -1.29 12.95 8.61
CA TRP A 234 -1.71 12.13 7.47
C TRP A 234 -1.99 10.68 7.85
N ILE A 235 -1.51 10.23 9.02
CA ILE A 235 -1.78 8.89 9.52
C ILE A 235 -3.12 8.90 10.27
N ASP A 236 -4.14 8.23 9.72
CA ASP A 236 -5.49 8.13 10.29
C ASP A 236 -6.04 6.69 10.39
N SER A 237 -7.28 6.52 10.83
CA SER A 237 -7.82 5.18 11.12
C SER A 237 -8.15 4.33 9.89
N ASP A 238 -8.19 4.93 8.70
CA ASP A 238 -8.52 4.26 7.44
C ASP A 238 -7.27 3.77 6.67
N ASP A 239 -6.07 4.10 7.18
CA ASP A 239 -4.78 3.81 6.58
C ASP A 239 -4.29 2.35 6.74
N GLU A 240 -3.38 1.95 5.85
CA GLU A 240 -2.84 0.60 5.82
C GLU A 240 -1.80 0.28 6.92
N PRO A 241 -1.66 -1.01 7.30
CA PRO A 241 -0.67 -1.46 8.27
C PRO A 241 0.77 -1.00 7.99
N LEU A 242 1.52 -0.64 9.04
CA LEU A 242 2.86 -0.07 8.94
C LEU A 242 3.93 -0.94 9.62
N VAL A 243 4.94 -1.38 8.87
CA VAL A 243 6.20 -1.85 9.45
C VAL A 243 7.34 -0.89 9.15
N SER A 244 8.03 -0.43 10.19
CA SER A 244 9.19 0.46 10.02
C SER A 244 10.44 -0.04 10.73
N ILE A 245 11.58 0.02 10.03
CA ILE A 245 12.88 -0.30 10.58
C ILE A 245 13.78 0.93 10.46
N GLN A 246 14.36 1.40 11.57
CA GLN A 246 15.16 2.62 11.57
C GLN A 246 16.21 2.65 12.68
N GLY A 247 17.31 3.39 12.43
CA GLY A 247 18.33 3.65 13.44
C GLY A 247 18.01 4.89 14.28
N THR A 248 18.27 4.85 15.59
CA THR A 248 17.92 5.99 16.47
C THR A 248 18.77 7.24 16.25
N ASN A 249 19.93 7.11 15.61
CA ASN A 249 20.84 8.21 15.27
C ASN A 249 20.74 8.57 13.78
N ASP A 250 19.67 8.15 13.10
CA ASP A 250 19.41 8.59 11.74
C ASP A 250 19.08 10.09 11.72
N LEU A 251 19.92 10.84 11.01
CA LEU A 251 19.77 12.28 10.80
C LEU A 251 19.47 12.61 9.34
N THR A 252 19.46 11.62 8.45
CA THR A 252 19.17 11.82 7.02
C THR A 252 17.67 11.78 6.80
N VAL A 253 17.01 10.76 7.34
CA VAL A 253 15.57 10.77 7.61
C VAL A 253 15.46 10.62 9.11
N SER A 254 15.06 11.68 9.81
CA SER A 254 15.17 11.69 11.27
C SER A 254 14.37 10.53 11.88
N TYR A 255 14.91 9.88 12.91
CA TYR A 255 14.16 8.90 13.69
C TYR A 255 12.95 9.52 14.39
N ASN A 256 13.11 10.76 14.88
CA ASN A 256 12.01 11.62 15.32
C ASN A 256 11.55 12.50 14.15
N CYS A 257 11.13 13.74 14.40
CA CYS A 257 11.00 14.75 13.35
C CYS A 257 12.28 15.59 13.18
N GLY A 258 12.70 15.79 11.94
CA GLY A 258 13.81 16.70 11.61
C GLY A 258 13.88 17.03 10.12
N PRO A 259 14.62 18.09 9.75
CA PRO A 259 14.80 18.44 8.35
C PRO A 259 15.47 17.30 7.58
N GLY A 260 14.94 16.96 6.41
CA GLY A 260 15.51 15.93 5.55
C GLY A 260 16.98 16.22 5.22
N LEU A 261 17.78 15.17 5.14
CA LEU A 261 19.23 15.23 4.92
C LEU A 261 19.99 16.06 6.00
N ASN A 262 19.36 16.30 7.16
CA ASN A 262 19.82 17.25 8.17
C ASN A 262 20.07 18.68 7.60
N ASN A 263 19.30 19.07 6.58
CA ASN A 263 19.40 20.36 5.92
C ASN A 263 18.12 21.15 6.15
N ALA A 264 18.19 22.26 6.89
CA ALA A 264 17.04 23.08 7.25
C ALA A 264 16.17 23.51 6.06
N LEU A 265 16.72 23.58 4.84
CA LEU A 265 15.97 23.93 3.62
C LEU A 265 15.16 22.78 3.02
N VAL A 266 15.42 21.54 3.45
CA VAL A 266 14.66 20.36 3.04
C VAL A 266 13.51 20.14 4.01
N LEU A 267 12.34 19.77 3.48
CA LEU A 267 11.14 19.48 4.24
C LEU A 267 11.44 18.56 5.43
N THR A 268 10.76 18.83 6.53
CA THR A 268 10.85 17.98 7.73
C THR A 268 10.25 16.62 7.42
N LEU A 269 10.92 15.57 7.86
CA LEU A 269 10.40 14.21 7.87
C LEU A 269 10.40 13.69 9.30
N CYS A 270 9.34 12.98 9.65
CA CYS A 270 9.12 12.31 10.92
C CYS A 270 9.23 10.80 10.72
N GLY A 271 10.22 10.18 11.36
CA GLY A 271 10.49 8.75 11.26
C GLY A 271 9.67 7.91 12.25
N SER A 272 10.16 6.69 12.49
CA SER A 272 9.44 5.66 13.25
C SER A 272 9.06 6.09 14.66
N ALA A 273 9.84 6.97 15.31
CA ALA A 273 9.54 7.41 16.68
C ALA A 273 8.25 8.22 16.79
N GLU A 274 7.80 8.81 15.68
CA GLU A 274 6.62 9.67 15.63
C GLU A 274 5.48 9.01 14.86
N MET A 275 5.78 8.24 13.81
CA MET A 275 4.77 7.51 13.03
C MET A 275 4.08 6.43 13.86
N HIS A 276 4.82 5.62 14.63
CA HIS A 276 4.24 4.50 15.37
C HIS A 276 3.31 4.94 16.51
N PRO A 277 3.65 5.95 17.35
CA PRO A 277 2.70 6.46 18.33
C PRO A 277 1.40 7.02 17.73
N GLN A 278 1.49 7.63 16.55
CA GLN A 278 0.31 8.10 15.83
C GLN A 278 -0.51 6.91 15.29
N ALA A 279 0.14 5.92 14.68
CA ALA A 279 -0.51 4.68 14.22
C ALA A 279 -1.24 3.96 15.38
N ASP A 280 -0.60 3.84 16.54
CA ASP A 280 -1.21 3.31 17.77
C ASP A 280 -2.42 4.13 18.22
N LEU A 281 -2.35 5.47 18.12
CA LEU A 281 -3.42 6.37 18.53
C LEU A 281 -4.67 6.20 17.67
N VAL A 282 -4.50 6.03 16.36
CA VAL A 282 -5.62 5.91 15.40
C VAL A 282 -6.04 4.46 15.14
N GLY A 283 -5.27 3.49 15.61
CA GLY A 283 -5.64 2.06 15.61
C GLY A 283 -5.13 1.27 14.40
N ILE A 284 -4.13 1.76 13.68
CA ILE A 284 -3.49 1.03 12.57
C ILE A 284 -2.60 -0.09 13.15
N ILE A 285 -2.67 -1.28 12.53
CA ILE A 285 -1.74 -2.39 12.83
C ILE A 285 -0.32 -1.96 12.47
N ASN A 286 0.59 -1.93 13.44
CA ASN A 286 1.94 -1.46 13.18
C ASN A 286 2.99 -2.17 14.04
N GLU A 287 4.20 -2.31 13.50
CA GLU A 287 5.36 -2.82 14.24
C GLU A 287 6.65 -2.08 13.85
N THR A 288 7.55 -1.87 14.81
CA THR A 288 8.84 -1.23 14.55
C THR A 288 10.04 -2.00 15.08
N LEU A 289 11.09 -2.09 14.26
CA LEU A 289 12.41 -2.55 14.68
C LEU A 289 13.37 -1.36 14.74
N THR A 290 13.89 -1.08 15.93
CA THR A 290 14.78 0.05 16.14
C THR A 290 16.23 -0.41 16.38
N PHE A 291 17.16 0.11 15.58
CA PHE A 291 18.59 -0.11 15.78
C PHE A 291 19.21 1.00 16.63
N ASN A 292 19.37 0.74 17.92
CA ASN A 292 19.93 1.72 18.86
C ASN A 292 21.36 2.15 18.47
N GLY A 293 21.56 3.45 18.35
CA GLY A 293 22.83 4.07 17.99
C GLY A 293 23.16 4.08 16.50
N GLU A 294 22.34 3.45 15.66
CA GLU A 294 22.59 3.32 14.21
C GLU A 294 22.16 4.58 13.45
N GLY A 295 22.93 4.95 12.43
CA GLY A 295 22.59 6.02 11.49
C GLY A 295 21.80 5.51 10.28
N HIS A 296 21.80 6.28 9.18
CA HIS A 296 20.97 6.00 8.01
C HIS A 296 21.42 4.80 7.15
N SER A 297 22.72 4.48 7.13
CA SER A 297 23.32 3.65 6.07
C SER A 297 23.20 2.14 6.27
N TRP A 298 22.44 1.66 7.27
CA TRP A 298 22.43 0.25 7.62
C TRP A 298 21.88 -0.64 6.49
N ALA A 299 20.91 -0.16 5.70
CA ALA A 299 20.33 -0.90 4.60
C ALA A 299 21.14 -0.82 3.29
N ALA A 300 21.94 0.24 3.12
CA ALA A 300 22.50 0.62 1.81
C ALA A 300 23.41 -0.42 1.13
N ASN A 301 23.95 -1.38 1.89
CA ASN A 301 24.83 -2.44 1.37
C ASN A 301 24.16 -3.81 1.30
N GLY A 302 22.83 -3.87 1.44
CA GLY A 302 22.05 -5.10 1.37
C GLY A 302 22.57 -6.17 2.32
N ASN A 303 22.66 -7.40 1.83
CA ASN A 303 23.02 -8.61 2.57
C ASN A 303 24.41 -8.60 3.20
N ILE A 304 25.28 -7.65 2.82
CA ILE A 304 26.58 -7.48 3.48
C ILE A 304 26.41 -7.02 4.94
N ASN A 305 25.33 -6.28 5.25
CA ASN A 305 25.04 -5.84 6.60
C ASN A 305 24.04 -6.80 7.28
N PRO A 306 24.40 -7.46 8.40
CA PRO A 306 23.47 -8.35 9.10
C PRO A 306 22.19 -7.66 9.61
N LYS A 307 22.22 -6.33 9.83
CA LYS A 307 21.02 -5.56 10.19
C LYS A 307 19.99 -5.51 9.06
N PHE A 308 20.43 -5.53 7.81
CA PHE A 308 19.53 -5.59 6.67
C PHE A 308 18.81 -6.94 6.60
N ILE A 309 19.52 -8.04 6.83
CA ILE A 309 18.93 -9.39 6.93
C ILE A 309 17.92 -9.43 8.07
N GLN A 310 18.28 -8.90 9.25
CA GLN A 310 17.38 -8.80 10.40
C GLN A 310 16.11 -7.98 10.08
N ALA A 311 16.24 -6.91 9.30
CA ALA A 311 15.11 -6.10 8.86
C ALA A 311 14.19 -6.85 7.89
N ILE A 312 14.74 -7.65 6.98
CA ILE A 312 13.96 -8.51 6.08
C ILE A 312 13.18 -9.55 6.89
N ASP A 313 13.83 -10.23 7.84
CA ASP A 313 13.16 -11.24 8.67
C ASP A 313 12.02 -10.62 9.47
N PHE A 314 12.28 -9.49 10.13
CA PHE A 314 11.25 -8.75 10.88
C PHE A 314 10.09 -8.29 9.99
N THR A 315 10.38 -7.84 8.78
CA THR A 315 9.35 -7.47 7.79
C THR A 315 8.50 -8.67 7.40
N SER A 316 9.13 -9.81 7.17
CA SER A 316 8.44 -11.06 6.81
C SER A 316 7.51 -11.52 7.93
N ASP A 317 7.95 -11.45 9.18
CA ASP A 317 7.16 -11.80 10.36
C ASP A 317 5.92 -10.90 10.49
N PHE A 318 6.06 -9.60 10.19
CA PHE A 318 4.94 -8.65 10.20
C PHE A 318 3.95 -8.86 9.06
N LEU A 319 4.45 -9.09 7.83
CA LEU A 319 3.59 -9.23 6.65
C LEU A 319 2.82 -10.55 6.66
N PHE A 320 3.41 -11.61 7.22
CA PHE A 320 2.84 -12.95 7.12
C PHE A 320 1.40 -13.03 7.70
N PRO A 321 1.10 -12.53 8.91
CA PRO A 321 -0.27 -12.49 9.42
C PRO A 321 -1.27 -11.71 8.57
N LEU A 322 -0.82 -10.74 7.77
CA LEU A 322 -1.68 -9.91 6.91
C LEU A 322 -2.12 -10.64 5.63
N LEU A 323 -1.48 -11.77 5.31
CA LEU A 323 -1.77 -12.50 4.07
C LEU A 323 -3.17 -13.16 4.10
N PRO A 324 -3.86 -13.25 2.94
CA PRO A 324 -5.21 -13.82 2.86
C PRO A 324 -5.35 -15.25 3.40
N CYS A 325 -4.27 -16.04 3.34
CA CYS A 325 -4.21 -17.40 3.86
C CYS A 325 -4.32 -17.48 5.40
N ASN A 326 -4.01 -16.39 6.09
CA ASN A 326 -4.06 -16.27 7.55
C ASN A 326 -5.34 -15.56 8.01
N ASN A 327 -5.91 -14.72 7.15
CA ASN A 327 -7.23 -14.14 7.34
C ASN A 327 -8.32 -15.11 6.87
N THR A 328 -8.64 -16.12 7.68
CA THR A 328 -9.95 -16.75 7.54
C THR A 328 -11.01 -15.68 7.78
N THR A 329 -11.82 -15.39 6.76
CA THR A 329 -13.17 -14.92 7.02
C THR A 329 -13.79 -15.99 7.89
N GLU A 330 -13.86 -15.76 9.21
CA GLU A 330 -14.92 -16.38 9.98
C GLU A 330 -16.19 -15.99 9.25
N ILE A 331 -16.77 -16.94 8.53
CA ILE A 331 -18.21 -16.92 8.33
C ILE A 331 -18.75 -17.02 9.74
N VAL A 332 -18.89 -15.88 10.40
CA VAL A 332 -19.86 -15.74 11.46
C VAL A 332 -21.17 -16.00 10.74
N GLU A 333 -21.60 -17.26 10.71
CA GLU A 333 -23.00 -17.58 10.68
C GLU A 333 -23.56 -16.85 11.90
N LEU A 334 -23.92 -15.58 11.72
CA LEU A 334 -24.91 -14.97 12.57
C LEU A 334 -26.04 -15.99 12.58
N PRO A 335 -26.45 -16.51 13.75
CA PRO A 335 -27.62 -17.36 13.79
C PRO A 335 -28.69 -16.58 13.03
N GLU A 336 -29.28 -17.19 12.00
CA GLU A 336 -30.48 -16.64 11.38
C GLU A 336 -31.47 -16.46 12.54
N GLU A 337 -31.52 -15.28 13.13
CA GLU A 337 -32.73 -14.84 13.79
C GLU A 337 -33.76 -14.89 12.68
N GLU A 338 -34.66 -15.87 12.77
CA GLU A 338 -35.75 -16.02 11.83
C GLU A 338 -36.34 -14.65 11.59
N ARG A 339 -36.14 -14.14 10.37
CA ARG A 339 -36.64 -12.83 9.96
C ARG A 339 -38.16 -12.89 9.98
N GLN A 340 -38.75 -12.55 11.12
CA GLN A 340 -40.19 -12.59 11.33
C GLN A 340 -40.79 -11.25 10.94
N LEU A 341 -41.89 -11.30 10.18
CA LEU A 341 -42.64 -10.10 9.82
C LEU A 341 -43.35 -9.58 11.08
N ILE A 342 -43.01 -8.36 11.50
CA ILE A 342 -43.61 -7.70 12.66
C ILE A 342 -44.85 -6.90 12.25
N ASP A 343 -44.76 -6.11 11.18
CA ASP A 343 -45.87 -5.24 10.76
C ASP A 343 -45.83 -4.95 9.26
N ILE A 344 -46.98 -4.58 8.72
CA ILE A 344 -47.13 -4.05 7.37
C ILE A 344 -47.74 -2.66 7.51
N VAL A 345 -47.05 -1.64 7.03
CA VAL A 345 -47.55 -0.26 7.07
C VAL A 345 -47.74 0.31 5.67
N ASN A 346 -48.74 1.17 5.51
CA ASN A 346 -48.93 1.93 4.29
C ASN A 346 -47.96 3.12 4.19
N VAL A 347 -47.99 3.84 3.08
CA VAL A 347 -47.13 5.02 2.84
C VAL A 347 -47.32 6.17 3.84
N LEU A 348 -48.39 6.15 4.64
CA LEU A 348 -48.64 7.11 5.70
C LEU A 348 -48.15 6.61 7.07
N GLY A 349 -47.46 5.46 7.13
CA GLY A 349 -46.93 4.87 8.35
C GLY A 349 -47.99 4.25 9.26
N LYS A 350 -49.19 3.98 8.75
CA LYS A 350 -50.25 3.31 9.51
C LYS A 350 -50.26 1.81 9.22
N SER A 351 -50.38 0.98 10.26
CA SER A 351 -50.55 -0.46 10.12
C SER A 351 -51.73 -0.77 9.21
N SER A 352 -51.53 -1.74 8.32
CA SER A 352 -52.41 -2.07 7.22
C SER A 352 -52.32 -3.56 6.96
N ASP A 353 -53.46 -4.19 6.69
CA ASP A 353 -53.46 -5.50 6.06
C ASP A 353 -52.93 -5.41 4.62
N PHE A 354 -52.68 -6.57 4.01
CA PHE A 354 -52.30 -6.66 2.60
C PHE A 354 -53.36 -6.00 1.70
N VAL A 355 -52.92 -5.09 0.83
CA VAL A 355 -53.74 -4.41 -0.17
C VAL A 355 -53.04 -4.49 -1.53
N ALA A 356 -53.69 -5.12 -2.50
CA ALA A 356 -53.21 -5.19 -3.87
C ALA A 356 -53.11 -3.79 -4.50
N ASN A 357 -52.20 -3.63 -5.47
CA ASN A 357 -51.97 -2.38 -6.21
C ASN A 357 -51.58 -1.16 -5.35
N SER A 358 -51.15 -1.38 -4.10
CA SER A 358 -50.72 -0.33 -3.17
C SER A 358 -49.29 -0.59 -2.68
N PRO A 359 -48.44 0.46 -2.56
CA PRO A 359 -47.13 0.33 -1.93
C PRO A 359 -47.25 0.13 -0.42
N LEU A 360 -46.68 -0.98 0.05
CA LEU A 360 -46.64 -1.38 1.46
C LEU A 360 -45.20 -1.59 1.92
N PHE A 361 -44.94 -1.29 3.20
CA PHE A 361 -43.65 -1.51 3.85
C PHE A 361 -43.78 -2.63 4.88
N TYR A 362 -42.97 -3.66 4.72
CA TYR A 362 -42.92 -4.84 5.57
C TYR A 362 -41.76 -4.66 6.55
N ILE A 363 -42.06 -4.57 7.83
CA ILE A 363 -41.09 -4.34 8.91
C ILE A 363 -40.78 -5.68 9.56
N TYR A 364 -39.50 -6.01 9.71
CA TYR A 364 -39.06 -7.29 10.25
C TYR A 364 -38.39 -7.14 11.62
N SER A 365 -38.28 -8.25 12.34
CA SER A 365 -37.68 -8.33 13.67
C SER A 365 -36.22 -7.89 13.75
N ASP A 366 -35.50 -7.99 12.65
CA ASP A 366 -34.12 -7.52 12.48
C ASP A 366 -34.01 -6.00 12.21
N GLY A 367 -35.13 -5.26 12.24
CA GLY A 367 -35.18 -3.83 11.94
C GLY A 367 -35.15 -3.50 10.44
N SER A 368 -35.05 -4.51 9.56
CA SER A 368 -35.08 -4.30 8.12
C SER A 368 -36.48 -3.93 7.63
N ILE A 369 -36.56 -3.10 6.58
CA ILE A 369 -37.82 -2.70 5.95
C ILE A 369 -37.78 -3.10 4.48
N LYS A 370 -38.80 -3.83 4.01
CA LYS A 370 -38.96 -4.20 2.59
C LYS A 370 -40.19 -3.54 2.00
N ARG A 371 -39.99 -2.71 0.98
CA ARG A 371 -41.10 -2.17 0.17
C ARG A 371 -41.58 -3.21 -0.83
N LYS A 372 -42.88 -3.47 -0.89
CA LYS A 372 -43.51 -4.31 -1.92
C LYS A 372 -44.73 -3.62 -2.52
N ILE A 373 -44.95 -3.86 -3.81
CA ILE A 373 -46.21 -3.62 -4.50
C ILE A 373 -46.56 -4.95 -5.13
N VAL A 374 -47.66 -5.56 -4.69
CA VAL A 374 -48.19 -6.76 -5.35
C VAL A 374 -49.30 -6.27 -6.26
N VAL A 375 -49.09 -6.45 -7.56
CA VAL A 375 -50.03 -6.09 -8.61
C VAL A 375 -50.88 -7.32 -8.88
N GLU A 376 -52.20 -7.18 -8.78
CA GLU A 376 -53.18 -8.20 -9.22
C GLU A 376 -53.70 -7.88 -10.62
#